data_AF-A0A800DNI4-F1
#
_entry.id   AF-A0A800DNI4-F1
#
_cell.length_a   1.000
_cell.length_b   1.000
_cell.length_c   1.000
_cell.angle_alpha   90.00
_cell.angle_beta   90.00
_cell.angle_gamma   90.00
#
_symmetry.space_group_name_H-M   'P 1'
#
loop_
_entity.id
_entity.type
_entity.pdbx_description
1 polymer ?
#
loop_
_entity_poly.entity_id
_entity_poly.type
_entity_poly.pdbx_seq_one_letter_code
_entity_poly.pdbx_strand_id
1 'polypeptide(L)' 'MSAVISDVKSNEEIYERLREELEKNHWGEWAVIVKGELLAVAPTMEEALKDAGEMPPDALSRMVRRIGEELPKVVRKL' A
#
# COMPACT_ATOMS: atom_id res chain seq x y z
N MET A 1 23.15 0.21 -1.56
CA MET A 1 21.90 0.12 -0.77
C MET A 1 20.93 1.24 -1.20
N SER A 2 20.64 1.40 -2.48
CA SER A 2 19.90 2.58 -2.97
C SER A 2 18.58 2.25 -3.68
N ALA A 3 18.47 1.10 -4.33
CA ALA A 3 17.28 0.71 -5.09
C ALA A 3 16.05 0.40 -4.20
N VAL A 4 16.26 -0.19 -3.02
CA VAL A 4 15.16 -0.48 -2.08
C VAL A 4 14.47 0.79 -1.59
N ILE A 5 15.24 1.88 -1.39
CA ILE A 5 14.71 3.16 -0.90
C ILE A 5 13.90 3.86 -1.98
N SER A 6 14.29 3.76 -3.26
CA SER A 6 13.52 4.32 -4.38
C SER A 6 12.20 3.59 -4.61
N ASP A 7 12.18 2.26 -4.47
CA ASP A 7 10.96 1.47 -4.63
C ASP A 7 9.91 1.80 -3.55
N VAL A 8 10.35 1.97 -2.29
CA VAL A 8 9.44 2.30 -1.18
C VAL A 8 8.83 3.69 -1.36
N LYS A 9 9.62 4.71 -1.72
CA LYS A 9 9.10 6.07 -1.95
C LYS A 9 8.07 6.10 -3.08
N SER A 10 8.33 5.37 -4.16
CA SER A 10 7.41 5.30 -5.31
C SER A 10 6.08 4.63 -4.93
N ASN A 11 6.12 3.61 -4.07
CA ASN A 11 4.91 2.95 -3.57
C ASN A 11 4.06 3.89 -2.69
N GLU A 12 4.70 4.62 -1.78
CA GLU A 12 4.01 5.58 -0.91
C GLU A 12 3.36 6.72 -1.70
N GLU A 13 4.08 7.30 -2.67
CA GLU A 13 3.54 8.37 -3.52
C GLU A 13 2.30 7.93 -4.30
N ILE A 14 2.30 6.69 -4.80
CA ILE A 14 1.16 6.13 -5.55
C ILE A 14 -0.02 5.86 -4.63
N TYR A 15 0.24 5.32 -3.43
CA TYR A 15 -0.81 5.15 -2.44
C TYR A 15 -1.44 6.47 -2.07
N GLU A 16 -0.67 7.53 -1.78
CA GLU A 16 -1.23 8.84 -1.43
C GLU A 16 -2.06 9.45 -2.57
N ARG A 17 -1.69 9.23 -3.83
CA ARG A 17 -2.50 9.66 -4.99
C ARG A 17 -3.81 8.90 -5.12
N LEU A 18 -3.79 7.60 -4.85
CA LEU A 18 -4.97 6.74 -4.94
C LEU A 18 -5.79 6.72 -3.64
N ARG A 19 -5.25 7.29 -2.57
CA ARG A 19 -5.79 7.20 -1.22
C ARG A 19 -7.24 7.64 -1.13
N GLU A 20 -7.58 8.81 -1.69
CA GLU A 20 -8.95 9.32 -1.61
C GLU A 20 -9.95 8.39 -2.30
N GLU A 21 -9.56 7.80 -3.44
CA GLU A 21 -10.42 6.86 -4.18
C GLU A 21 -10.51 5.51 -3.47
N LEU A 22 -9.39 5.01 -2.94
CA LEU A 22 -9.32 3.78 -2.17
C LEU A 22 -10.12 3.90 -0.87
N GLU A 23 -9.96 4.98 -0.12
CA GLU A 23 -10.72 5.21 1.12
C GLU A 23 -12.21 5.34 0.85
N LYS A 24 -12.61 5.88 -0.31
CA LYS A 24 -14.03 6.01 -0.67
C LYS A 24 -14.69 4.68 -1.04
N ASN A 25 -13.98 3.81 -1.76
CA ASN A 25 -14.57 2.59 -2.34
C ASN A 25 -14.18 1.30 -1.58
N HIS A 26 -13.05 1.32 -0.90
CA HIS A 26 -12.34 0.16 -0.36
C HIS A 26 -11.92 0.37 1.11
N TRP A 27 -12.72 1.12 1.87
CA TRP A 27 -12.42 1.41 3.28
C TRP A 27 -12.27 0.13 4.12
N GLY A 28 -11.17 0.01 4.85
CA GLY A 28 -10.90 -1.12 5.74
C GLY A 28 -10.36 -2.37 5.02
N GLU A 29 -10.27 -2.35 3.69
CA GLU A 29 -9.65 -3.38 2.87
C GLU A 29 -8.12 -3.21 2.84
N TRP A 30 -7.43 -4.17 2.22
CA TRP A 30 -5.98 -4.23 2.12
C TRP A 30 -5.54 -3.97 0.69
N ALA A 31 -4.68 -2.98 0.50
CA ALA A 31 -4.02 -2.69 -0.77
C ALA A 31 -2.61 -3.28 -0.82
N VAL A 32 -2.25 -3.85 -1.97
CA VAL A 32 -0.88 -4.27 -2.28
C VAL A 32 -0.34 -3.44 -3.44
N ILE A 33 0.75 -2.72 -3.19
CA ILE A 33 1.43 -1.88 -4.18
C ILE A 33 2.87 -2.37 -4.36
N VAL A 34 3.30 -2.50 -5.61
CA VAL A 34 4.64 -2.96 -5.97
C VAL A 34 5.16 -2.06 -7.09
N LYS A 35 6.38 -1.54 -6.96
CA LYS A 35 7.02 -0.67 -7.96
C LYS A 35 6.18 0.54 -8.39
N GLY A 36 5.37 1.08 -7.49
CA GLY A 36 4.47 2.20 -7.78
C GLY A 36 3.22 1.80 -8.57
N GLU A 37 2.84 0.52 -8.57
CA GLU A 37 1.59 0.06 -9.18
C GLU A 37 0.72 -0.66 -8.14
N LEU A 38 -0.57 -0.32 -8.10
CA LEU A 38 -1.56 -1.03 -7.29
C LEU A 38 -1.88 -2.37 -7.96
N LEU A 39 -1.49 -3.48 -7.33
CA LEU A 39 -1.69 -4.81 -7.88
C LEU A 39 -3.00 -5.45 -7.44
N ALA A 40 -3.38 -5.23 -6.17
CA ALA A 40 -4.57 -5.86 -5.60
C ALA A 40 -5.18 -5.02 -4.47
N VAL A 41 -6.50 -5.13 -4.34
CA VAL A 41 -7.27 -4.65 -3.19
C VAL A 41 -8.22 -5.76 -2.79
N ALA A 42 -8.20 -6.17 -1.52
CA ALA A 42 -9.10 -7.21 -1.03
C ALA A 42 -9.48 -7.02 0.44
N PRO A 43 -10.60 -7.61 0.92
CA PRO A 43 -11.08 -7.46 2.29
C PRO A 43 -10.08 -7.93 3.35
N THR A 44 -9.27 -8.94 3.04
CA THR A 44 -8.27 -9.51 3.94
C THR A 44 -6.85 -9.41 3.38
N MET A 45 -5.86 -9.35 4.27
CA MET A 45 -4.45 -9.29 3.87
C MET A 45 -4.03 -10.52 3.06
N GLU A 46 -4.52 -11.71 3.43
CA GLU A 46 -4.19 -12.96 2.73
C GLU A 46 -4.75 -12.99 1.32
N GLU A 47 -6.00 -12.56 1.12
CA GLU A 47 -6.59 -12.43 -0.22
C GLU A 47 -5.85 -11.40 -1.05
N ALA A 48 -5.51 -10.24 -0.48
CA ALA A 48 -4.78 -9.20 -1.20
C ALA A 48 -3.39 -9.69 -1.66
N LEU A 49 -2.71 -10.49 -0.82
CA LEU A 49 -1.43 -11.11 -1.18
C LEU A 49 -1.58 -12.22 -2.23
N LYS A 50 -2.67 -12.98 -2.16
CA LYS A 50 -2.97 -14.04 -3.13
C LYS A 50 -3.32 -13.45 -4.51
N ASP A 51 -4.12 -12.39 -4.52
CA ASP A 51 -4.54 -11.69 -5.73
C ASP A 51 -3.38 -10.91 -6.37
N ALA A 52 -2.49 -10.34 -5.55
CA ALA A 52 -1.24 -9.75 -6.03
C ALA A 52 -0.28 -10.79 -6.63
N GLY A 53 -0.48 -12.08 -6.34
CA GLY A 53 0.28 -13.18 -6.89
C GLY A 53 1.75 -13.19 -6.47
N GLU A 54 2.59 -13.74 -7.35
CA GLU A 54 4.04 -13.75 -7.17
C GLU A 54 4.61 -12.34 -7.41
N MET A 55 5.56 -11.93 -6.56
CA MET A 55 6.24 -10.66 -6.78
C MET A 55 7.00 -10.71 -8.11
N PRO A 56 6.96 -9.62 -8.90
CA PRO A 56 7.82 -9.49 -10.07
C PRO A 56 9.28 -9.81 -9.70
N PRO A 57 10.01 -10.57 -10.53
CA PRO A 57 11.38 -10.98 -10.22
C PRO A 57 12.36 -9.81 -10.08
N ASP A 58 11.96 -8.63 -10.55
CA ASP A 58 12.70 -7.38 -10.47
C ASP A 58 12.24 -6.48 -9.31
N ALA A 59 11.22 -6.88 -8.54
CA ALA A 59 10.71 -6.15 -7.40
C ALA A 59 11.49 -6.49 -6.13
N LEU A 60 12.06 -5.46 -5.51
CA LEU A 60 12.83 -5.60 -4.28
C LEU A 60 11.95 -5.59 -3.02
N SER A 61 10.75 -5.00 -3.11
CA SER A 61 9.80 -4.91 -2.01
C SER A 61 8.37 -4.71 -2.52
N ARG A 62 7.40 -5.07 -1.66
CA ARG A 62 5.97 -4.76 -1.82
C ARG A 62 5.47 -4.00 -0.61
N MET A 63 4.62 -3.01 -0.83
CA MET A 63 3.90 -2.31 0.21
C MET A 63 2.53 -2.97 0.39
N VAL A 64 2.20 -3.32 1.63
CA VAL A 64 0.90 -3.89 2.01
C VAL A 64 0.34 -3.00 3.11
N ARG A 65 -0.81 -2.36 2.86
CA ARG A 65 -1.39 -1.38 3.80
C ARG A 65 -2.90 -1.54 3.84
N ARG A 66 -3.47 -1.38 5.04
CA ARG A 66 -4.90 -1.30 5.21
C ARG A 66 -5.40 0.11 4.90
N ILE A 67 -6.41 0.20 4.06
CA ILE A 67 -7.00 1.44 3.58
C ILE A 67 -7.86 2.06 4.68
N GLY A 68 -7.72 3.36 4.91
CA GLY A 68 -8.51 4.09 5.90
C GLY A 68 -8.06 3.94 7.36
N GLU A 69 -7.12 3.03 7.66
CA GLU A 69 -6.43 3.03 8.97
C GLU A 69 -5.27 4.04 8.96
N GLU A 70 -5.61 5.33 8.96
CA GLU A 70 -4.78 6.26 9.71
C GLU A 70 -5.29 6.31 11.14
N LEU A 71 -4.49 5.77 12.08
CA LEU A 71 -4.61 6.16 13.46
C LEU A 71 -4.59 7.69 13.49
N PRO A 72 -5.55 8.36 14.16
CA PRO A 72 -5.51 9.80 14.29
C PRO A 72 -4.13 10.16 14.82
N LYS A 73 -3.41 11.03 14.10
CA LYS A 73 -2.17 11.63 14.62
C LYS A 73 -2.47 12.08 16.04
N VAL A 74 -1.91 11.40 17.03
CA VAL A 74 -1.92 11.89 18.40
C VAL A 74 -1.13 13.19 18.35
N VAL A 75 -1.83 14.31 18.16
CA VAL A 75 -1.29 15.64 18.41
C VAL A 75 -1.26 15.77 19.92
N ARG A 76 -0.27 15.15 20.55
CA ARG A 76 0.19 15.60 21.86
C ARG A 76 1.31 16.60 21.62
N LYS A 77 0.98 17.87 21.74
CA LYS A 77 1.84 18.79 22.48
C LYS A 77 0.99 19.50 23.52
N LEU A 78 1.43 19.32 24.76
CA LEU A 78 0.95 19.89 26.01
C LEU A 78 0.84 21.41 25.93
#